data_AF-A0A9W4Z8Q7-F1
#
_entry.id   AF-A0A9W4Z8Q7-F1
#
_cell.length_a   1.000
_cell.length_b   1.000
_cell.length_c   1.000
_cell.angle_alpha   90.00
_cell.angle_beta   90.00
_cell.angle_gamma   90.00
#
_symmetry.space_group_name_H-M   'P 1'
#
loop_
_entity.id
_entity.type
_entity.pdbx_description
1 polymer ?
#
loop_
_entity_poly.entity_id
_entity_poly.type
_entity_poly.pdbx_seq_one_letter_code
_entity_poly.pdbx_strand_id
1 'polypeptide(L)' 'MTDLHQLEKESLLTAMRTTKNKRLYERYQAVYLYLQNYSKTEIASMIGRSERTIYSYVNAYKAKGLSV' A
#
# COMPACT_ATOMS: atom_id res chain seq x y z
N MET A 1 10.38 0.77 17.06
CA MET A 1 9.53 1.19 15.91
C MET A 1 9.52 0.19 14.74
N THR A 2 10.38 -0.83 14.72
CA THR A 2 10.41 -1.90 13.70
C THR A 2 9.20 -2.84 13.73
N ASP A 3 8.58 -2.98 14.90
CA ASP A 3 7.49 -3.94 15.16
C ASP A 3 6.13 -3.51 14.55
N LEU A 4 5.81 -2.22 14.60
CA LEU A 4 4.52 -1.71 14.09
C LEU A 4 4.38 -1.86 12.57
N HIS A 5 5.42 -1.50 11.81
CA HIS A 5 5.40 -1.66 10.35
C HIS A 5 5.35 -3.15 9.93
N GLN A 6 5.86 -4.06 10.76
CA GLN A 6 5.75 -5.49 10.51
C GLN A 6 4.30 -5.96 10.63
N LEU A 7 3.60 -5.56 11.70
CA LEU A 7 2.17 -5.83 11.88
C LEU A 7 1.30 -5.24 10.76
N GLU A 8 1.62 -4.02 10.30
CA GLU A 8 0.91 -3.40 9.18
C GLU A 8 1.11 -4.16 7.86
N LYS A 9 2.34 -4.63 7.59
CA LYS A 9 2.63 -5.47 6.42
C LYS A 9 1.83 -6.78 6.45
N GLU A 10 1.71 -7.43 7.60
CA GLU A 10 0.93 -8.65 7.77
C GLU A 10 -0.57 -8.40 7.58
N SER A 11 -1.08 -7.29 8.13
CA SER A 11 -2.46 -6.86 7.95
C SER A 11 -2.77 -6.59 6.47
N LEU A 12 -1.86 -5.93 5.75
CA LEU A 12 -1.96 -5.70 4.30
C LEU A 12 -1.94 -7.00 3.50
N LEU A 13 -1.06 -7.95 3.83
CA LEU A 13 -1.02 -9.26 3.18
C LEU A 13 -2.34 -10.01 3.35
N THR A 14 -2.94 -9.94 4.54
CA THR A 14 -4.24 -10.54 4.83
C THR A 14 -5.35 -9.87 4.01
N ALA A 15 -5.41 -8.54 4.02
CA ALA A 15 -6.41 -7.77 3.29
C ALA A 15 -6.33 -8.00 1.76
N MET A 16 -5.13 -8.11 1.20
CA MET A 16 -4.91 -8.44 -0.22
C MET A 16 -5.40 -9.85 -0.58
N ARG A 17 -5.30 -10.82 0.33
CA ARG A 17 -5.77 -12.20 0.10
C ARG A 17 -7.29 -12.32 0.16
N THR A 18 -7.96 -11.51 0.98
CA THR A 18 -9.39 -11.62 1.23
C THR A 18 -10.25 -10.69 0.37
N THR A 19 -9.69 -9.57 -0.09
CA THR A 19 -10.45 -8.60 -0.87
C THR A 19 -10.74 -9.11 -2.29
N LYS A 20 -12.00 -8.99 -2.71
CA LYS A 20 -12.42 -9.21 -4.10
C LYS A 20 -12.38 -7.93 -4.93
N ASN A 21 -12.16 -6.79 -4.29
CA ASN A 21 -12.17 -5.50 -4.95
C ASN A 21 -10.78 -5.16 -5.48
N LYS A 22 -10.62 -5.17 -6.81
CA LYS A 22 -9.35 -4.87 -7.49
C LYS A 22 -8.73 -3.53 -7.06
N ARG A 23 -9.55 -2.49 -6.86
CA ARG A 23 -9.06 -1.17 -6.47
C ARG A 23 -8.54 -1.16 -5.03
N LEU A 24 -9.19 -1.90 -4.13
CA LEU A 24 -8.68 -2.08 -2.76
C LEU A 24 -7.39 -2.88 -2.75
N TYR A 25 -7.33 -3.97 -3.51
CA TYR A 25 -6.11 -4.76 -3.68
C TYR A 25 -4.92 -3.89 -4.09
N GLU A 26 -5.07 -3.10 -5.16
CA GLU A 26 -3.99 -2.21 -5.64
C GLU A 26 -3.61 -1.13 -4.63
N ARG A 27 -4.59 -0.60 -3.87
CA ARG A 27 -4.32 0.35 -2.81
C ARG A 27 -3.49 -0.28 -1.69
N TYR A 28 -3.85 -1.48 -1.25
CA TYR A 28 -3.11 -2.22 -0.24
C TYR A 28 -1.71 -2.58 -0.73
N GLN A 29 -1.59 -3.05 -1.97
CA GLN A 29 -0.31 -3.36 -2.61
C GLN A 29 0.62 -2.13 -2.66
N ALA A 30 0.09 -0.95 -3.00
CA ALA A 30 0.86 0.29 -3.03
C ALA A 30 1.41 0.69 -1.65
N VAL A 31 0.60 0.54 -0.59
CA VAL A 31 1.05 0.82 0.79
C VAL A 31 2.08 -0.21 1.24
N TYR A 32 1.86 -1.49 0.93
CA TYR A 32 2.77 -2.59 1.27
C TYR A 32 4.17 -2.37 0.70
N LEU A 33 4.26 -2.03 -0.58
CA LEU A 33 5.54 -1.73 -1.24
C LEU A 33 6.19 -0.46 -0.68
N TYR A 34 5.39 0.57 -0.35
CA TYR A 34 5.92 1.77 0.30
C TYR A 34 6.55 1.46 1.67
N LEU A 35 5.96 0.54 2.45
CA LEU A 35 6.54 0.07 3.72
C LEU A 35 7.79 -0.81 3.55
N GLN A 36 8.09 -1.25 2.33
CA GLN A 36 9.35 -1.89 1.96
C GLN A 36 10.40 -0.90 1.45
N ASN A 37 10.10 0.40 1.50
CA ASN A 37 10.95 1.51 1.05
C ASN A 37 11.08 1.68 -0.48
N TYR A 38 10.17 1.07 -1.25
CA TYR A 38 10.05 1.44 -2.67
C TYR A 38 9.52 2.87 -2.80
N SER A 39 10.07 3.61 -3.76
CA SER A 39 9.60 4.94 -4.12
C SER A 39 8.26 4.88 -4.84
N LYS A 40 7.52 6.00 -4.83
CA LYS A 40 6.18 6.05 -5.43
C LYS A 40 6.21 5.85 -6.95
N THR A 41 7.30 6.26 -7.60
CA THR A 41 7.55 6.09 -9.02
C THR A 41 7.81 4.62 -9.36
N GLU A 42 8.64 3.93 -8.58
CA GLU A 42 8.87 2.48 -8.73
C GLU A 42 7.56 1.70 -8.53
N ILE A 43 6.78 2.03 -7.50
CA ILE A 43 5.49 1.40 -7.22
C ILE A 43 4.50 1.61 -8.38
N ALA A 44 4.46 2.83 -8.94
CA ALA A 44 3.61 3.15 -10.10
C ALA A 44 3.92 2.23 -11.28
N SER A 45 5.21 2.07 -11.60
CA SER A 45 5.69 1.16 -12.64
C SER A 45 5.37 -0.31 -12.34
N MET A 46 5.54 -0.76 -11.10
CA MET A 46 5.25 -2.17 -10.72
C MET A 46 3.76 -2.53 -10.79
N ILE A 47 2.87 -1.63 -10.36
CA ILE A 47 1.42 -1.89 -10.30
C ILE A 47 0.72 -1.51 -11.62
N GLY A 48 1.38 -0.75 -12.50
CA GLY A 48 0.78 -0.25 -13.74
C GLY A 48 -0.26 0.84 -13.49
N ARG A 49 -0.01 1.71 -12.49
CA ARG A 49 -0.87 2.86 -12.16
C ARG A 49 -0.13 4.17 -12.34
N SER A 50 -0.87 5.26 -12.53
CA SER A 50 -0.27 6.59 -12.58
C SER A 50 0.40 6.92 -11.24
N GLU A 51 1.51 7.65 -11.29
CA GLU A 51 2.16 8.16 -10.08
C GLU A 51 1.17 8.95 -9.21
N ARG A 52 0.35 9.81 -9.82
CA ARG A 52 -0.68 10.58 -9.10
C ARG A 52 -1.59 9.68 -8.25
N THR A 53 -1.99 8.52 -8.77
CA THR A 53 -2.78 7.53 -8.03
C THR A 53 -2.00 6.95 -6.85
N ILE A 54 -0.74 6.56 -7.06
CA ILE A 54 0.11 6.03 -5.99
C ILE A 54 0.37 7.07 -4.90
N TYR A 55 0.62 8.34 -5.28
CA TYR A 55 0.72 9.46 -4.35
C TYR A 55 -0.54 9.59 -3.50
N SER A 56 -1.73 9.52 -4.11
CA SER A 56 -3.00 9.56 -3.38
C SER A 56 -3.12 8.41 -2.37
N TYR A 57 -2.80 7.18 -2.77
CA TYR A 57 -2.86 6.02 -1.87
C TYR A 57 -1.92 6.13 -0.69
N VAL A 58 -0.64 6.47 -0.95
CA VAL A 58 0.36 6.56 0.11
C VAL A 58 0.11 7.77 1.01
N ASN A 59 -0.29 8.91 0.47
CA ASN A 59 -0.59 10.09 1.30
C ASN A 59 -1.81 9.86 2.21
N ALA A 60 -2.83 9.14 1.72
CA ALA A 60 -3.95 8.74 2.56
C ALA A 60 -3.50 7.83 3.72
N TYR A 61 -2.57 6.90 3.46
CA TYR A 61 -1.95 6.07 4.50
C TYR A 61 -1.12 6.92 5.49
N LYS A 62 -0.25 7.81 5.01
CA LYS A 62 0.56 8.67 5.90
C LYS A 62 -0.28 9.58 6.79
N ALA A 63 -1.45 10.01 6.31
CA ALA A 63 -2.34 10.91 7.05
C ALA A 63 -3.24 10.20 8.08
N LYS A 64 -3.65 8.96 7.80
CA LYS A 64 -4.69 8.25 8.57
C LYS A 64 -4.25 6.90 9.14
N GLY A 65 -3.01 6.49 8.86
CA GLY A 65 -2.53 5.13 9.12
C GLY A 65 -3.16 4.11 8.17
N LEU A 66 -3.01 2.84 8.54
CA LEU A 66 -3.57 1.74 7.79
C LEU A 66 -5.10 1.66 7.96
N SER A 67 -5.83 1.73 6.85
CA SER A 67 -7.26 1.47 6.78
C SER A 67 -7.46 0.29 5.83
N VAL A 68 -7.49 -0.91 6.42
CA VAL A 68 -7.63 -2.21 5.72
C VAL A 68 -9.00 -2.80 5.94
#